data_AF-Q5C179-F1
#
_entry.id   AF-Q5C179-F1
#
_cell.length_a   1.000
_cell.length_b   1.000
_cell.length_c   1.000
_cell.angle_alpha   90.00
_cell.angle_beta   90.00
_cell.angle_gamma   90.00
#
_symmetry.space_group_name_H-M   'P 1'
#
loop_
_entity.id
_entity.type
_entity.pdbx_description
1 polymer ?
#
loop_
_entity_poly.entity_id
_entity_poly.type
_entity_poly.pdbx_seq_one_letter_code
_entity_poly.pdbx_strand_id
1 'polypeptide(L)'
;VKPPNWPQSIQARSSNPFKTDEALIVWMRIAALPSFRKLNAYVVHKDDFANGLPSGTYDIVINYFYPVTSFGGRKTFILANASWLGGKNPTLGISCLVTGSIHICLGIAFLVVHFIYGKRKARQSPPVFS
;
A
#
# COMPACT_ATOMS: atom_id res chain seq x y z
N VAL A 1 -24.78 23.15 -14.33
CA VAL A 1 -23.73 24.17 -14.60
C VAL A 1 -22.37 23.50 -14.59
N LYS A 2 -21.47 23.83 -15.53
CA LYS A 2 -20.12 23.24 -15.60
C LYS A 2 -19.09 24.14 -14.89
N PRO A 3 -18.04 23.58 -14.28
CA PRO A 3 -16.93 24.38 -13.76
C PRO A 3 -16.17 25.13 -14.88
N PRO A 4 -15.46 26.23 -14.55
CA PRO A 4 -14.84 27.10 -15.55
C PRO A 4 -13.85 26.39 -16.50
N ASN A 5 -12.99 25.53 -15.95
CA ASN A 5 -11.92 24.87 -16.71
C ASN A 5 -12.35 23.51 -17.29
N TRP A 6 -13.64 23.21 -17.31
CA TRP A 6 -14.15 21.94 -17.82
C TRP A 6 -14.64 22.07 -19.26
N PRO A 7 -14.28 21.15 -20.17
CA PRO A 7 -14.76 21.21 -21.54
C PRO A 7 -16.28 21.04 -21.60
N GLN A 8 -16.82 20.07 -20.84
CA GLN A 8 -18.25 19.73 -20.79
C GLN A 8 -18.74 19.53 -19.35
N SER A 9 -20.06 19.44 -19.16
CA SER A 9 -20.69 19.18 -17.85
C SER A 9 -20.52 17.71 -17.41
N ILE A 10 -20.69 17.43 -16.11
CA ILE A 10 -20.66 16.06 -15.58
C ILE A 10 -21.75 15.18 -16.21
N GLN A 11 -22.94 15.75 -16.46
CA GLN A 11 -24.08 15.03 -17.03
C GLN A 11 -23.83 14.62 -18.50
N ALA A 12 -23.07 15.42 -19.24
CA ALA A 12 -22.69 15.09 -20.62
C ALA A 12 -21.62 13.98 -20.68
N ARG A 13 -20.88 13.78 -19.59
CA ARG A 13 -19.84 12.74 -19.50
C ARG A 13 -20.42 11.39 -19.09
N SER A 14 -21.41 11.39 -18.19
CA SER A 14 -22.06 10.18 -17.71
C SER A 14 -23.49 10.48 -17.23
N SER A 15 -24.40 9.51 -17.45
CA SER A 15 -25.78 9.56 -16.94
C SER A 15 -25.85 9.62 -15.40
N ASN A 16 -24.94 8.93 -14.70
CA ASN A 16 -24.85 8.93 -13.23
C ASN A 16 -23.40 9.18 -12.76
N PRO A 17 -22.88 10.41 -12.90
CA PRO A 17 -21.44 10.68 -12.79
C PRO A 17 -20.85 10.34 -11.42
N PHE A 18 -21.63 10.45 -10.35
CA PHE A 18 -21.18 10.11 -9.00
C PHE A 18 -21.14 8.62 -8.68
N LYS A 19 -21.58 7.76 -9.61
CA LYS A 19 -21.54 6.30 -9.46
C LYS A 19 -20.74 5.61 -10.55
N THR A 20 -20.76 6.13 -11.78
CA THR A 20 -20.18 5.43 -12.94
C THR A 20 -18.93 6.09 -13.50
N ASP A 21 -18.64 7.36 -13.16
CA ASP A 21 -17.37 7.99 -13.55
C ASP A 21 -16.31 7.74 -12.47
N GLU A 22 -15.70 6.55 -12.51
CA GLU A 22 -14.66 6.15 -11.57
C GLU A 22 -13.47 7.12 -11.55
N ALA A 23 -13.08 7.66 -12.71
CA ALA A 23 -11.97 8.60 -12.81
C ALA A 23 -12.27 9.90 -12.06
N LEU A 24 -13.49 10.42 -12.17
CA LEU A 24 -13.94 11.57 -11.38
C LEU A 24 -13.97 11.24 -9.89
N ILE A 25 -14.53 10.09 -9.50
CA ILE A 25 -14.62 9.67 -8.09
C ILE A 25 -13.21 9.56 -7.48
N VAL A 26 -12.26 8.93 -8.18
CA VAL A 26 -10.86 8.84 -7.76
C VAL A 26 -10.22 10.23 -7.65
N TRP A 27 -10.56 11.15 -8.56
CA TRP A 27 -10.05 12.51 -8.52
C TRP A 27 -10.55 13.28 -7.30
N MET A 28 -11.83 13.14 -6.94
CA MET A 28 -12.44 13.84 -5.81
C MET A 28 -11.88 13.41 -4.45
N ARG A 29 -11.28 12.22 -4.33
CA ARG A 29 -10.60 11.80 -3.09
C ARG A 29 -9.33 12.63 -2.86
N ILE A 30 -9.35 13.49 -1.84
CA ILE A 30 -8.21 14.35 -1.48
C ILE A 30 -7.00 13.49 -1.13
N ALA A 31 -5.82 13.85 -1.66
CA ALA A 31 -4.56 13.23 -1.30
C ALA A 31 -3.93 13.96 -0.11
N ALA A 32 -3.36 13.21 0.84
CA ALA A 32 -2.73 13.77 2.03
C ALA A 32 -1.31 14.31 1.78
N LEU A 33 -0.67 13.94 0.65
CA LEU A 33 0.71 14.31 0.32
C LEU A 33 0.77 15.08 -1.00
N PRO A 34 1.76 15.99 -1.16
CA PRO A 34 1.95 16.76 -2.40
C PRO A 34 2.33 15.87 -3.59
N SER A 35 3.10 14.81 -3.33
CA SER A 35 3.34 13.74 -4.31
C SER A 35 2.31 12.63 -4.06
N PHE A 36 1.36 12.49 -4.97
CA PHE A 36 0.30 11.49 -4.88
C PHE A 36 0.18 10.69 -6.17
N ARG A 37 -0.35 9.47 -6.04
CA ARG A 37 -0.71 8.59 -7.15
C ARG A 37 -2.21 8.34 -7.11
N LYS A 38 -2.86 8.45 -8.25
CA LYS A 38 -4.28 8.13 -8.45
C LYS A 38 -4.41 7.02 -9.47
N LEU A 39 -5.37 6.12 -9.25
CA LEU A 39 -5.67 5.04 -10.19
C LEU A 39 -6.38 5.63 -11.40
N ASN A 40 -5.88 5.35 -12.60
CA ASN A 40 -6.51 5.80 -13.85
C ASN A 40 -7.24 4.66 -14.56
N ALA A 41 -6.63 3.48 -14.60
CA ALA A 41 -7.19 2.29 -15.21
C ALA A 41 -6.56 1.05 -14.56
N TYR A 42 -7.25 -0.08 -14.66
CA TYR A 42 -6.74 -1.40 -14.31
C TYR A 42 -6.94 -2.36 -15.49
N VAL A 43 -6.08 -3.36 -15.60
CA VAL A 43 -6.24 -4.42 -16.59
C VAL A 43 -7.25 -5.43 -16.05
N VAL A 44 -8.32 -5.68 -16.80
CA VAL A 44 -9.32 -6.69 -16.47
C VAL A 44 -8.71 -8.06 -16.75
N HIS A 45 -8.70 -8.94 -15.75
CA HIS A 45 -8.13 -10.27 -15.87
C HIS A 45 -9.14 -11.20 -16.55
N LYS A 46 -9.29 -11.05 -17.87
CA LYS A 46 -10.19 -11.84 -18.69
C LYS A 46 -9.52 -12.20 -20.01
N ASP A 47 -9.89 -13.35 -20.56
CA ASP A 47 -9.44 -13.84 -21.87
C ASP A 47 -7.90 -13.85 -21.96
N ASP A 48 -7.32 -13.13 -22.91
CA ASP A 48 -5.87 -13.05 -23.13
C ASP A 48 -5.08 -12.44 -21.95
N PHE A 49 -5.76 -11.75 -21.04
CA PHE A 49 -5.19 -11.13 -19.84
C PHE A 49 -5.50 -11.91 -18.55
N ALA A 50 -5.98 -13.15 -18.64
CA ALA A 50 -6.34 -13.97 -17.48
C ALA A 50 -5.19 -14.09 -16.45
N ASN A 51 -3.95 -14.21 -16.94
CA ASN A 51 -2.74 -14.32 -16.12
C ASN A 51 -1.98 -12.99 -15.96
N GLY A 52 -2.65 -11.86 -16.24
CA GLY A 52 -2.05 -10.53 -16.24
C GLY A 52 -1.58 -10.07 -17.62
N LEU A 53 -0.75 -9.04 -17.65
CA LEU A 53 -0.24 -8.47 -18.90
C LEU A 53 0.89 -9.37 -19.45
N PRO A 54 0.74 -9.99 -20.64
CA PRO A 54 1.79 -10.84 -21.20
C PRO A 54 3.05 -10.04 -21.55
N SER A 55 4.18 -10.73 -21.69
CA SER A 55 5.42 -10.08 -22.10
C SER A 55 5.30 -9.64 -23.57
N GLY A 56 5.51 -8.36 -23.83
CA GLY A 56 5.34 -7.79 -25.16
C GLY A 56 5.66 -6.30 -25.21
N THR A 57 5.58 -5.74 -26.40
CA THR A 57 5.71 -4.29 -26.61
C THR A 57 4.32 -3.68 -26.56
N TYR A 58 4.16 -2.63 -25.77
CA TYR A 58 2.90 -1.91 -25.59
C TYR A 58 3.11 -0.43 -25.85
N ASP A 59 2.25 0.14 -26.68
CA ASP A 59 2.21 1.58 -26.93
C ASP A 59 1.15 2.23 -26.06
N ILE A 60 1.52 3.33 -25.39
CA ILE A 60 0.63 4.10 -24.52
C ILE A 60 0.49 5.49 -25.10
N VAL A 61 -0.71 5.79 -25.62
CA VAL A 61 -1.03 7.12 -26.18
C VAL A 61 -1.60 8.00 -25.07
N ILE A 62 -0.94 9.13 -24.79
CA ILE A 62 -1.32 10.07 -23.73
C ILE A 62 -1.63 11.43 -24.35
N ASN A 63 -2.86 11.90 -24.18
CA ASN A 63 -3.26 13.24 -24.59
C ASN A 63 -3.00 14.27 -23.48
N TYR A 64 -2.28 15.35 -23.80
CA TYR A 64 -1.81 16.33 -22.82
C TYR A 64 -2.81 17.47 -22.59
N PHE A 65 -3.78 17.28 -21.68
CA PHE A 65 -4.83 18.26 -21.38
C PHE A 65 -4.64 19.09 -20.09
N TYR A 66 -3.60 18.80 -19.30
CA TYR A 66 -3.39 19.48 -18.01
C TYR A 66 -1.91 19.90 -17.87
N PRO A 67 -1.56 21.14 -18.23
CA PRO A 67 -0.19 21.63 -18.13
C PRO A 67 0.22 21.80 -16.66
N VAL A 68 1.36 21.22 -16.29
CA VAL A 68 1.91 21.29 -14.91
C VAL A 68 3.20 22.09 -14.81
N THR A 69 3.75 22.50 -15.95
CA THR A 69 5.02 23.22 -16.05
C THR A 69 4.94 24.61 -15.45
N SER A 70 3.77 25.27 -15.49
CA SER A 70 3.57 26.62 -14.96
C SER A 70 3.77 26.74 -13.45
N PHE A 71 3.67 25.64 -12.71
CA PHE A 71 3.89 25.58 -11.27
C PHE A 71 5.03 24.63 -10.88
N GLY A 72 5.89 24.25 -11.85
CA GLY A 72 7.05 23.38 -11.61
C GLY A 72 6.69 21.93 -11.25
N GLY A 73 5.47 21.49 -11.52
CA GLY A 73 5.01 20.13 -11.23
C GLY A 73 5.57 19.10 -12.20
N ARG A 74 5.72 17.85 -11.72
CA ARG A 74 6.07 16.70 -12.55
C ARG A 74 4.92 15.70 -12.63
N LYS A 75 4.73 15.09 -13.80
CA LYS A 75 3.77 14.02 -14.04
C LYS A 75 4.49 12.78 -14.52
N THR A 76 4.07 11.63 -13.99
CA THR A 76 4.60 10.33 -14.38
C THR A 76 3.45 9.34 -14.48
N PHE A 77 3.45 8.54 -15.54
CA PHE A 77 2.55 7.39 -15.65
C PHE A 77 3.30 6.14 -15.17
N ILE A 78 2.65 5.34 -14.32
CA ILE A 78 3.27 4.16 -13.72
C ILE A 78 2.32 2.99 -13.85
N LEU A 79 2.75 1.97 -14.61
CA LEU A 79 2.14 0.65 -14.62
C LEU A 79 2.73 -0.18 -13.47
N ALA A 80 1.87 -0.76 -12.64
CA ALA A 80 2.32 -1.59 -11.51
C ALA A 80 1.28 -2.67 -11.24
N ASN A 81 1.75 -3.84 -10.84
CA ASN A 81 0.89 -4.92 -10.36
C ASN A 81 0.34 -4.57 -8.98
N ALA A 82 -0.94 -4.86 -8.76
CA ALA A 82 -1.54 -4.77 -7.44
C ALA A 82 -1.07 -5.98 -6.62
N SER A 83 -0.50 -5.75 -5.45
CA SER A 83 -0.27 -6.81 -4.47
C SER A 83 -1.22 -6.64 -3.29
N TRP A 84 -1.47 -7.73 -2.55
CA TRP A 84 -2.36 -7.74 -1.37
C TRP A 84 -1.98 -6.66 -0.33
N LEU A 85 -0.69 -6.37 -0.18
CA LEU A 85 -0.16 -5.35 0.74
C LEU A 85 0.03 -3.97 0.06
N GLY A 86 -0.44 -3.81 -1.18
CA GLY A 86 -0.34 -2.56 -1.95
C GLY A 86 0.82 -2.55 -2.94
N GLY A 87 1.42 -1.37 -3.15
CA GLY A 87 2.63 -1.24 -3.97
C GLY A 87 3.87 -1.80 -3.29
N LYS A 88 5.02 -1.82 -3.99
CA LYS A 88 6.30 -2.24 -3.44
C LYS A 88 6.71 -1.34 -2.26
N ASN A 89 6.45 -1.78 -1.02
CA ASN A 89 6.82 -1.06 0.20
C ASN A 89 7.62 -1.98 1.14
N PRO A 90 8.98 -1.97 1.06
CA PRO A 90 9.81 -2.82 1.90
C PRO A 90 9.76 -2.46 3.39
N THR A 91 9.31 -1.24 3.72
CA THR A 91 9.30 -0.70 5.08
C THR A 91 8.47 -1.55 6.05
N LEU A 92 7.32 -2.07 5.61
CA LEU A 92 6.47 -2.90 6.45
C LEU A 92 7.18 -4.21 6.83
N GLY A 93 7.79 -4.89 5.86
CA GLY A 93 8.55 -6.11 6.11
C GLY A 93 9.72 -5.87 7.07
N ILE A 94 10.48 -4.80 6.84
CA ILE A 94 11.62 -4.43 7.70
C ILE A 94 11.16 -4.14 9.13
N SER A 95 10.07 -3.38 9.32
CA SER A 95 9.57 -3.07 10.67
C SER A 95 9.16 -4.31 11.45
N CYS A 96 8.53 -5.30 10.79
CA CYS A 96 8.16 -6.56 11.41
C CYS A 96 9.39 -7.38 11.79
N LEU A 97 10.41 -7.45 10.92
CA LEU A 97 11.66 -8.16 11.19
C LEU A 97 12.42 -7.57 12.38
N VAL A 98 12.55 -6.25 12.44
CA VAL A 98 13.22 -5.55 13.55
C VAL A 98 12.46 -5.79 14.86
N THR A 99 11.14 -5.60 14.85
CA THR A 99 10.31 -5.76 16.04
C THR A 99 10.35 -7.20 16.54
N GLY A 100 10.25 -8.19 15.64
CA GLY A 100 10.35 -9.61 16.00
C GLY A 100 11.71 -9.97 16.58
N SER A 101 12.80 -9.45 16.00
CA SER A 101 14.16 -9.68 16.49
C SER A 101 14.34 -9.17 17.92
N ILE A 102 13.82 -7.99 18.22
CA ILE A 102 13.86 -7.40 19.58
C ILE A 102 13.12 -8.31 20.57
N HIS A 103 11.89 -8.75 20.25
CA HIS A 103 11.11 -9.60 21.14
C HIS A 103 11.76 -10.97 21.38
N ILE A 104 12.39 -11.55 20.36
CA ILE A 104 13.14 -12.81 20.50
C ILE A 104 14.33 -12.62 21.44
N CYS A 105 15.12 -11.54 21.28
CA CYS A 105 16.24 -11.25 22.17
C CYS A 105 15.78 -11.09 23.63
N LEU A 106 14.69 -10.36 23.86
CA LEU A 106 14.11 -10.21 25.21
C LEU A 106 13.62 -11.56 25.76
N GLY A 107 12.95 -12.37 24.94
CA GLY A 107 12.47 -13.70 25.33
C GLY A 107 13.62 -14.62 25.76
N ILE A 108 14.73 -14.63 25.02
CA ILE A 108 15.93 -15.40 25.37
C ILE A 108 16.54 -14.87 26.68
N ALA A 109 16.64 -13.56 26.85
CA ALA A 109 17.17 -12.97 28.08
C ALA A 109 16.34 -13.37 29.31
N PHE A 110 15.01 -13.28 29.22
CA PHE A 110 14.11 -13.72 30.29
C PHE A 110 14.18 -15.23 30.53
N LEU A 111 14.31 -16.04 29.48
CA LEU A 111 14.48 -17.48 29.61
C LEU A 111 15.77 -17.84 30.38
N VAL A 112 16.89 -17.19 30.04
CA VAL A 112 18.18 -17.39 30.72
C VAL A 112 18.10 -17.00 32.20
N VAL A 113 17.52 -15.83 32.51
CA VAL A 113 17.28 -15.39 33.89
C VAL A 113 16.41 -16.41 34.62
N HIS A 114 15.28 -16.83 34.04
CA HIS A 114 14.40 -17.80 34.67
C HIS A 114 15.10 -19.15 34.94
N PHE A 115 15.96 -19.63 34.04
CA PHE A 115 16.73 -20.85 34.29
C PHE A 115 17.75 -20.71 35.42
N ILE A 116 18.43 -19.56 35.52
CA ILE A 116 19.44 -19.31 36.56
C ILE A 116 18.77 -19.13 37.94
N TYR A 117 17.69 -18.35 38.01
CA TYR A 117 17.00 -18.06 39.27
C TYR A 117 15.98 -19.15 39.66
N GLY A 118 15.38 -19.85 38.69
CA GLY A 118 14.48 -20.98 38.92
C GLY A 118 15.19 -22.19 39.54
N LYS A 119 16.44 -22.45 39.15
CA LYS A 119 17.27 -23.48 39.80
C LYS A 119 17.62 -23.19 41.26
N ARG A 120 17.58 -21.92 41.70
CA ARG A 120 17.83 -21.56 43.11
C ARG A 120 16.65 -21.88 44.02
N LYS A 121 15.41 -21.79 43.52
CA LYS A 121 14.20 -22.12 44.30
C LYS A 121 14.05 -23.63 44.54
N ALA A 122 14.49 -24.48 43.61
CA ALA A 122 14.42 -25.94 43.75
C ALA A 122 15.41 -26.55 44.77
N ARG A 123 16.37 -25.77 45.30
CA ARG A 123 17.40 -26.25 46.24
C ARG A 123 17.11 -25.92 47.71
N GLN A 124 15.96 -25.29 48.00
CA GLN A 124 15.52 -24.86 49.34
C GLN A 124 14.23 -25.56 49.82
N SER A 125 13.94 -26.78 49.37
CA SER A 125 12.95 -27.61 50.07
C SER A 125 13.56 -28.07 51.41
N PRO A 126 13.00 -27.68 52.57
CA PRO A 126 13.50 -28.15 53.86
C PRO A 126 13.31 -29.67 53.98
N PRO A 127 14.19 -30.39 54.70
CA PRO A 127 13.96 -31.80 54.99
C PRO A 127 12.67 -31.92 55.80
N VAL A 128 11.72 -32.71 55.29
CA VAL A 128 10.54 -33.15 56.05
C VAL A 128 11.06 -34.14 57.09
N PHE A 129 11.16 -33.69 58.35
CA PHE A 129 11.33 -34.58 59.48
C PHE A 129 9.96 -35.20 59.81
N SER A 130 9.92 -36.54 59.89
CA SER A 130 8.75 -37.33 60.29
C SER A 130 8.40 -37.16 61.76
#